data_AF-A0A136KZ95-F1
#
_entry.id   AF-A0A136KZ95-F1
#
_cell.length_a   1.000
_cell.length_b   1.000
_cell.length_c   1.000
_cell.angle_alpha   90.00
_cell.angle_beta   90.00
_cell.angle_gamma   90.00
#
_symmetry.space_group_name_H-M   'P 1'
#
loop_
_entity.id
_entity.type
_entity.pdbx_description
1 polymer ?
#
loop_
_entity_poly.entity_id
_entity_poly.type
_entity_poly.pdbx_seq_one_letter_code
_entity_poly.pdbx_strand_id
1 'polypeptide(L)'
;MDNQNTNPILELAWKKFAQYDAASVKRTSAFNALRKWILALGILATLFAILATVYPGTFPATGAVILKILLVLSPIIASGLAAYTNQYFSAGDWLVTRAGAEEVLKHIYLYRTILKDNPRRREWLEKKLAKIQRSVYNGMNGELVMDTYKGDVPPMPRFNPKEPGNDTGFHDLSGDEYLKFRLENELNWHIKKVNEKQRERKNLQRLIYISAGAGAALAAFGDSGLAIWVALTASFTSAFLGWQQLKNLDLVVRNYSKIIIELTIISDHWKNLDAEERTPSELYRMVNSTEEILWSRNVEYIKAMQEALKESNLDDEASLIKRVIQEQRESDQASQQAREDSIIRFTKKKIDEASEKLEETFDNSLGKLAEEARSEIVQAELAAMREAVQNFAENISTKLGISSSLDSIAEEYREVEISGKTPQGVLNDIISRYPKTSSKING
;
A
#
# COMPACT_ATOMS: atom_id res chain seq x y z
N MET A 1 -24.10 -25.38 -7.77
CA MET A 1 -24.81 -24.31 -7.06
C MET A 1 -24.23 -23.01 -7.54
N ASP A 2 -25.08 -22.29 -8.28
CA ASP A 2 -25.05 -20.94 -8.82
C ASP A 2 -23.80 -20.40 -9.51
N ASN A 3 -23.93 -20.42 -10.83
CA ASN A 3 -23.21 -19.68 -11.86
C ASN A 3 -23.44 -18.16 -11.65
N GLN A 4 -22.84 -17.56 -10.62
CA GLN A 4 -22.82 -16.10 -10.47
C GLN A 4 -21.83 -15.54 -11.49
N ASN A 5 -22.33 -14.76 -12.45
CA ASN A 5 -21.64 -13.83 -13.36
C ASN A 5 -20.17 -13.49 -12.96
N THR A 6 -19.23 -14.41 -13.16
CA THR A 6 -17.82 -14.19 -12.83
C THR A 6 -17.24 -13.35 -13.95
N ASN A 7 -16.95 -12.08 -13.66
CA ASN A 7 -16.24 -11.25 -14.61
C ASN A 7 -14.83 -11.85 -14.83
N PRO A 8 -14.50 -12.36 -16.03
CA PRO A 8 -13.28 -13.15 -16.23
C PRO A 8 -12.00 -12.35 -15.93
N ILE A 9 -12.01 -11.03 -16.16
CA ILE A 9 -10.84 -10.19 -15.87
C ILE A 9 -10.63 -10.01 -14.36
N LEU A 10 -11.70 -9.95 -13.57
CA LEU A 10 -11.60 -9.88 -12.11
C LEU A 10 -11.13 -11.21 -11.52
N GLU A 11 -11.59 -12.35 -12.06
CA GLU A 11 -11.09 -13.66 -11.64
C GLU A 11 -9.59 -13.80 -11.90
N LEU A 12 -9.13 -13.37 -13.07
CA LEU A 12 -7.70 -13.34 -13.39
C LEU A 12 -6.93 -12.43 -12.42
N ALA A 13 -7.45 -11.23 -12.16
CA ALA A 13 -6.83 -10.27 -11.23
C ALA A 13 -6.72 -10.87 -9.81
N TRP A 14 -7.79 -11.45 -9.29
CA TRP A 14 -7.80 -12.09 -7.98
C TRP A 14 -6.85 -13.29 -7.89
N LYS A 15 -6.76 -14.12 -8.94
CA LYS A 15 -5.78 -15.21 -9.01
C LYS A 15 -4.35 -14.69 -8.97
N LYS A 16 -4.05 -13.61 -9.72
CA LYS A 16 -2.73 -12.97 -9.71
C LYS A 16 -2.40 -12.37 -8.35
N PHE A 17 -3.35 -11.65 -7.73
CA PHE A 17 -3.21 -11.15 -6.37
C PHE A 17 -2.88 -12.28 -5.40
N ALA A 18 -3.69 -13.35 -5.38
CA ALA A 18 -3.53 -14.46 -4.46
C ALA A 18 -2.20 -15.19 -4.66
N GLN A 19 -1.76 -15.36 -5.92
CA GLN A 19 -0.46 -15.95 -6.24
C GLN A 19 0.70 -15.09 -5.70
N TYR A 20 0.66 -13.79 -5.92
CA TYR A 20 1.69 -12.87 -5.44
C TYR A 20 1.70 -12.74 -3.91
N ASP A 21 0.53 -12.64 -3.28
CA ASP A 21 0.40 -12.56 -1.81
C ASP A 21 0.92 -13.84 -1.15
N ALA A 22 0.50 -15.02 -1.62
CA ALA A 22 0.97 -16.31 -1.11
C ALA A 22 2.49 -16.50 -1.30
N ALA A 23 3.03 -16.14 -2.48
CA ALA A 23 4.46 -16.19 -2.74
C ALA A 23 5.23 -15.26 -1.79
N SER A 24 4.73 -14.03 -1.57
CA SER A 24 5.36 -13.07 -0.67
C SER A 24 5.41 -13.59 0.77
N VAL A 25 4.33 -14.19 1.27
CA VAL A 25 4.25 -14.74 2.63
C VAL A 25 5.21 -15.92 2.80
N LYS A 26 5.20 -16.87 1.85
CA LYS A 26 6.08 -18.03 1.86
C LYS A 26 7.55 -17.62 1.87
N ARG A 27 7.95 -16.73 0.95
CA ARG A 27 9.33 -16.26 0.80
C ARG A 27 9.77 -15.43 2.01
N THR A 28 8.91 -14.57 2.55
CA THR A 28 9.17 -13.80 3.78
C THR A 28 9.43 -14.72 4.97
N SER A 29 8.62 -15.78 5.13
CA SER A 29 8.79 -16.75 6.22
C SER A 29 10.12 -17.50 6.09
N ALA A 30 10.45 -17.98 4.88
CA ALA A 30 11.69 -18.69 4.61
C ALA A 30 12.93 -17.81 4.88
N PHE A 31 12.96 -16.58 4.37
CA PHE A 31 14.03 -15.62 4.64
C PHE A 31 14.24 -15.40 6.15
N ASN A 32 13.14 -15.18 6.87
CA ASN A 32 13.19 -14.97 8.32
C ASN A 32 13.66 -16.22 9.08
N ALA A 33 13.26 -17.42 8.63
CA ALA A 33 13.70 -18.67 9.24
C ALA A 33 15.21 -18.88 9.05
N LEU A 34 15.75 -18.63 7.86
CA LEU A 34 17.18 -18.75 7.58
C LEU A 34 18.00 -17.76 8.43
N ARG A 35 17.58 -16.50 8.52
CA ARG A 35 18.24 -15.48 9.36
C ARG A 35 18.21 -15.87 10.85
N LYS A 36 17.11 -16.44 11.33
CA LYS A 36 17.03 -16.98 12.72
C LYS A 36 18.04 -18.10 12.94
N TRP A 37 18.20 -19.02 11.98
CA TRP A 37 19.18 -20.09 12.08
C TRP A 37 20.61 -19.58 12.08
N ILE A 38 20.94 -18.59 11.24
CA ILE A 38 22.28 -17.96 11.23
C ILE A 38 22.59 -17.34 12.60
N LEU A 39 21.64 -16.61 13.20
CA LEU A 39 21.82 -16.04 14.54
C LEU A 39 21.95 -17.11 15.62
N ALA A 40 21.14 -18.18 15.57
CA ALA A 40 21.20 -19.29 16.50
C ALA A 40 22.54 -20.03 16.43
N LEU A 41 23.07 -20.25 15.22
CA LEU A 41 24.38 -20.86 15.01
C LEU A 41 25.52 -19.99 15.54
N GLY A 42 25.41 -18.66 15.46
CA GLY A 42 26.38 -17.74 16.07
C GLY A 42 26.43 -17.84 17.59
N ILE A 43 25.26 -17.93 18.25
CA ILE A 43 25.17 -18.15 19.70
C ILE A 43 25.72 -19.54 20.07
N LEU A 44 25.35 -20.57 19.31
CA LEU A 44 25.83 -21.95 19.54
C LEU A 44 27.35 -22.06 19.37
N ALA A 45 27.93 -21.41 18.37
CA ALA A 45 29.38 -21.36 18.19
C ALA A 45 30.07 -20.75 19.42
N THR A 46 29.53 -19.66 19.96
CA THR A 46 30.03 -19.03 21.19
C THR A 46 29.91 -19.97 22.39
N LEU A 47 28.77 -20.65 22.53
CA LEU A 47 28.55 -21.64 23.59
C LEU A 47 29.55 -22.81 23.49
N PHE A 48 29.76 -23.37 22.31
CA PHE A 48 30.69 -24.48 22.11
C PHE A 48 32.14 -24.05 22.36
N ALA A 49 32.50 -22.81 22.01
CA ALA A 49 33.83 -22.26 22.31
C ALA A 49 34.08 -22.19 23.82
N ILE A 50 33.09 -21.73 24.58
CA ILE A 50 33.15 -21.67 26.04
C ILE A 50 33.25 -23.08 26.64
N LEU A 51 32.39 -24.00 26.22
CA LEU A 51 32.39 -25.37 26.73
C LEU A 51 33.73 -26.08 26.44
N ALA A 52 34.31 -25.85 25.27
CA ALA A 52 35.60 -26.44 24.89
C ALA A 52 36.77 -25.86 25.69
N THR A 53 36.65 -24.62 26.16
CA THR A 53 37.68 -23.92 26.92
C THR A 53 37.60 -24.23 28.42
N VAL A 54 36.39 -24.29 28.98
CA VAL A 54 36.16 -24.43 30.44
C VAL A 54 36.25 -25.88 30.91
N TYR A 55 35.87 -26.85 30.07
CA TYR A 55 35.73 -28.26 30.47
C TYR A 55 36.62 -29.25 29.70
N PRO A 56 37.92 -28.99 29.47
CA PRO A 56 38.76 -29.88 28.66
C PRO A 56 39.00 -31.26 29.30
N GLY A 57 38.87 -31.40 30.63
CA GLY A 57 39.14 -32.64 31.38
C GLY A 57 37.92 -33.40 31.90
N THR A 58 36.72 -32.82 31.85
CA THR A 58 35.48 -33.45 32.37
C THR A 58 34.65 -34.14 31.30
N PHE A 59 34.93 -33.91 30.01
CA PHE A 59 34.29 -34.64 28.93
C PHE A 59 35.00 -35.97 28.65
N PRO A 60 34.25 -37.08 28.41
CA PRO A 60 34.81 -38.28 27.80
C PRO A 60 35.50 -37.92 26.48
N ALA A 61 36.57 -38.65 26.10
CA ALA A 61 37.34 -38.36 24.87
C ALA A 61 36.45 -38.22 23.62
N THR A 62 35.39 -39.02 23.52
CA THR A 62 34.38 -38.93 22.46
C THR A 62 33.58 -37.62 22.49
N GLY A 63 33.16 -37.16 23.67
CA GLY A 63 32.44 -35.90 23.86
C GLY A 63 33.29 -34.68 23.49
N ALA A 64 34.58 -34.68 23.84
CA ALA A 64 35.49 -33.60 23.48
C ALA A 64 35.70 -33.51 21.95
N VAL A 65 35.77 -34.64 21.25
CA VAL A 65 35.84 -34.68 19.78
C VAL A 65 34.54 -34.15 19.16
N ILE A 66 33.38 -34.58 19.64
CA ILE A 66 32.07 -34.09 19.16
C ILE A 66 31.96 -32.57 19.34
N LEU A 67 32.36 -32.05 20.51
CA LEU A 67 32.30 -30.61 20.79
C LEU A 67 33.20 -29.78 19.86
N LYS A 68 34.42 -30.27 19.58
CA LYS A 68 35.33 -29.65 18.60
C LYS A 68 34.72 -29.67 17.19
N ILE A 69 34.10 -30.77 16.79
CA ILE A 69 33.41 -30.87 15.50
C ILE A 69 32.27 -29.85 15.43
N LEU A 70 31.43 -29.76 16.47
CA LEU A 70 30.33 -28.79 16.52
C LEU A 70 30.83 -27.34 16.47
N LEU A 71 31.90 -27.01 17.22
CA LEU A 71 32.52 -25.68 17.22
C LEU A 71 32.97 -25.24 15.83
N VAL A 72 33.56 -26.15 15.04
CA VAL A 72 34.01 -25.86 13.68
C VAL A 72 32.85 -25.86 12.68
N LEU A 73 31.90 -26.80 12.82
CA LEU A 73 30.76 -26.90 11.92
C LEU A 73 29.77 -25.74 12.04
N SER A 74 29.53 -25.20 13.24
CA SER A 74 28.57 -24.09 13.42
C SER A 74 28.86 -22.87 12.54
N PRO A 75 30.07 -22.26 12.54
CA PRO A 75 30.37 -21.14 11.65
C PRO A 75 30.38 -21.54 10.18
N ILE A 76 30.83 -22.75 9.82
CA ILE A 76 30.80 -23.23 8.42
C ILE A 76 29.37 -23.31 7.89
N ILE A 77 28.46 -23.91 8.67
CA ILE A 77 27.05 -24.01 8.31
C ILE A 77 26.41 -22.62 8.28
N ALA A 78 26.74 -21.73 9.23
CA ALA A 78 26.23 -20.36 9.24
C ALA A 78 26.67 -19.57 7.99
N SER A 79 27.94 -19.69 7.58
CA SER A 79 28.45 -19.09 6.34
C SER A 79 27.79 -19.69 5.09
N GLY A 80 27.60 -21.02 5.05
CA GLY A 80 26.89 -21.68 3.95
C GLY A 80 25.43 -21.23 3.84
N LEU A 81 24.73 -21.12 4.97
CA LEU A 81 23.36 -20.60 5.02
C LEU A 81 23.29 -19.13 4.63
N ALA A 82 24.28 -18.31 5.03
CA ALA A 82 24.36 -16.92 4.64
C ALA A 82 24.56 -16.78 3.13
N ALA A 83 25.49 -17.55 2.55
CA ALA A 83 25.73 -17.58 1.10
C ALA A 83 24.48 -18.05 0.34
N TYR A 84 23.82 -19.11 0.80
CA TYR A 84 22.56 -19.59 0.23
C TYR A 84 21.44 -18.54 0.32
N THR A 85 21.31 -17.88 1.47
CA THR A 85 20.30 -16.83 1.67
C THR A 85 20.56 -15.67 0.73
N ASN A 86 21.82 -15.24 0.60
CA ASN A 86 22.17 -14.20 -0.34
C ASN A 86 21.89 -14.66 -1.78
N GLN A 87 22.29 -15.85 -2.21
CA GLN A 87 22.06 -16.26 -3.61
C GLN A 87 20.56 -16.36 -3.99
N TYR A 88 19.70 -16.87 -3.10
CA TYR A 88 18.29 -17.16 -3.43
C TYR A 88 17.27 -16.13 -2.94
N PHE A 89 17.65 -15.27 -2.01
CA PHE A 89 16.80 -14.20 -1.49
C PHE A 89 17.36 -12.81 -1.80
N SER A 90 18.53 -12.69 -2.45
CA SER A 90 19.16 -11.40 -2.77
C SER A 90 18.38 -10.53 -3.75
N ALA A 91 17.38 -11.05 -4.45
CA ALA A 91 16.60 -10.22 -5.36
C ALA A 91 15.51 -9.38 -4.66
N GLY A 92 15.34 -9.54 -3.34
CA GLY A 92 14.22 -8.91 -2.64
C GLY A 92 12.86 -9.42 -3.14
N ASP A 93 12.83 -10.63 -3.72
CA ASP A 93 11.66 -11.19 -4.40
C ASP A 93 10.38 -11.16 -3.56
N TRP A 94 10.52 -11.36 -2.24
CA TRP A 94 9.40 -11.32 -1.32
C TRP A 94 8.79 -9.92 -1.18
N LEU A 95 9.60 -8.86 -1.33
CA LEU A 95 9.14 -7.47 -1.38
C LEU A 95 8.54 -7.15 -2.75
N VAL A 96 9.16 -7.61 -3.84
CA VAL A 96 8.67 -7.40 -5.22
C VAL A 96 7.31 -8.07 -5.40
N THR A 97 7.16 -9.32 -4.97
CA THR A 97 5.88 -10.04 -5.00
C THR A 97 4.83 -9.40 -4.10
N ARG A 98 5.22 -8.93 -2.91
CA ARG A 98 4.32 -8.14 -2.04
C ARG A 98 3.85 -6.86 -2.73
N ALA A 99 4.76 -6.14 -3.40
CA ALA A 99 4.43 -4.92 -4.12
C ALA A 99 3.45 -5.19 -5.27
N GLY A 100 3.71 -6.23 -6.06
CA GLY A 100 2.81 -6.67 -7.12
C GLY A 100 1.43 -7.07 -6.59
N ALA A 101 1.35 -7.75 -5.43
CA ALA A 101 0.07 -8.09 -4.82
C ALA A 101 -0.72 -6.82 -4.43
N GLU A 102 -0.13 -5.88 -3.70
CA GLU A 102 -0.82 -4.66 -3.28
C GLU A 102 -1.21 -3.77 -4.48
N GLU A 103 -0.39 -3.73 -5.55
CA GLU A 103 -0.70 -3.00 -6.78
C GLU A 103 -1.91 -3.63 -7.51
N VAL A 104 -1.95 -4.96 -7.64
CA VAL A 104 -3.11 -5.66 -8.22
C VAL A 104 -4.36 -5.40 -7.39
N LEU A 105 -4.26 -5.49 -6.06
CA LEU A 105 -5.39 -5.27 -5.16
C LEU A 105 -5.97 -3.86 -5.30
N LYS A 106 -5.12 -2.85 -5.32
CA LYS A 106 -5.50 -1.46 -5.63
C LYS A 106 -6.28 -1.37 -6.93
N HIS A 107 -5.77 -1.96 -8.01
CA HIS A 107 -6.45 -1.90 -9.32
C HIS A 107 -7.77 -2.67 -9.37
N ILE A 108 -7.90 -3.77 -8.62
CA ILE A 108 -9.18 -4.48 -8.46
C ILE A 108 -10.23 -3.55 -7.82
N TYR A 109 -9.89 -2.86 -6.74
CA TYR A 109 -10.85 -1.98 -6.07
C TYR A 109 -11.18 -0.73 -6.90
N LEU A 110 -10.20 -0.15 -7.59
CA LEU A 110 -10.45 0.96 -8.53
C LEU A 110 -11.36 0.54 -9.69
N TYR A 111 -11.18 -0.68 -10.21
CA TYR A 111 -12.02 -1.24 -11.27
C TYR A 111 -13.48 -1.36 -10.84
N ARG A 112 -13.71 -1.80 -9.59
CA ARG A 112 -15.03 -2.10 -9.03
C ARG A 112 -15.76 -0.86 -8.51
N THR A 113 -15.05 0.24 -8.27
CA THR A 113 -15.64 1.48 -7.73
C THR A 113 -15.67 2.59 -8.77
N ILE A 114 -14.53 3.21 -9.04
CA ILE A 114 -14.39 4.42 -9.86
C ILE A 114 -14.68 4.12 -11.34
N LEU A 115 -14.24 2.97 -11.83
CA LEU A 115 -14.37 2.62 -13.25
C LEU A 115 -15.64 1.86 -13.59
N LYS A 116 -16.60 1.73 -12.66
CA LYS A 116 -17.82 0.92 -12.86
C LYS A 116 -18.61 1.32 -14.11
N ASP A 117 -18.68 2.61 -14.40
CA ASP A 117 -19.44 3.18 -15.52
C ASP A 117 -18.61 3.31 -16.81
N ASN A 118 -17.33 2.92 -16.81
CA ASN A 118 -16.45 3.09 -17.96
C ASN A 118 -16.50 1.86 -18.90
N PRO A 119 -16.88 2.02 -20.18
CA PRO A 119 -16.97 0.89 -21.12
C PRO A 119 -15.62 0.22 -21.41
N ARG A 120 -14.50 0.94 -21.27
CA ARG A 120 -13.14 0.42 -21.49
C ARG A 120 -12.45 -0.08 -20.21
N ARG A 121 -13.20 -0.24 -19.10
CA ARG A 121 -12.63 -0.68 -17.82
C ARG A 121 -11.89 -2.02 -17.90
N ARG A 122 -12.37 -2.94 -18.74
CA ARG A 122 -11.77 -4.27 -18.94
C ARG A 122 -10.37 -4.18 -19.56
N GLU A 123 -10.25 -3.45 -20.67
CA GLU A 123 -8.97 -3.19 -21.34
C GLU A 123 -7.99 -2.46 -20.42
N TRP A 124 -8.50 -1.52 -19.62
CA TRP A 124 -7.70 -0.82 -18.62
C TRP A 124 -7.08 -1.78 -17.60
N LEU A 125 -7.89 -2.68 -17.03
CA LEU A 125 -7.40 -3.63 -16.03
C LEU A 125 -6.41 -4.62 -16.64
N GLU A 126 -6.69 -5.14 -17.84
CA GLU A 126 -5.76 -6.02 -18.56
C GLU A 126 -4.40 -5.36 -18.79
N LYS A 127 -4.38 -4.12 -19.28
CA LYS A 127 -3.14 -3.36 -19.49
C LYS A 127 -2.37 -3.15 -18.19
N LYS A 128 -3.08 -2.90 -17.07
CA LYS A 128 -2.46 -2.74 -15.75
C LYS A 128 -1.89 -4.06 -15.23
N LEU A 129 -2.64 -5.16 -15.30
CA LEU A 129 -2.15 -6.48 -14.90
C LEU A 129 -0.90 -6.89 -15.69
N ALA A 130 -0.88 -6.65 -17.00
CA ALA A 130 0.29 -6.93 -17.83
C ALA A 130 1.51 -6.09 -17.43
N LYS A 131 1.30 -4.80 -17.09
CA LYS A 131 2.37 -3.94 -16.60
C LYS A 131 2.91 -4.42 -15.25
N ILE A 132 2.04 -4.77 -14.31
CA ILE A 132 2.43 -5.30 -13.00
C ILE A 132 3.21 -6.60 -13.16
N GLN A 133 2.73 -7.52 -14.02
CA GLN A 133 3.44 -8.77 -14.26
C GLN A 133 4.84 -8.56 -14.82
N ARG A 134 5.04 -7.59 -15.74
CA ARG A 134 6.37 -7.23 -16.23
C ARG A 134 7.25 -6.61 -15.15
N SER A 135 6.71 -5.72 -14.34
CA SER A 135 7.43 -5.11 -13.22
C SER A 135 7.88 -6.16 -12.20
N VAL A 136 6.99 -7.10 -11.85
CA VAL A 136 7.32 -8.24 -10.97
C VAL A 136 8.39 -9.14 -11.60
N TYR A 137 8.24 -9.47 -12.88
CA TYR A 137 9.23 -10.28 -13.62
C TYR A 137 10.61 -9.63 -13.64
N ASN A 138 10.68 -8.34 -13.98
CA ASN A 138 11.91 -7.56 -13.99
C ASN A 138 12.52 -7.44 -12.58
N GLY A 139 11.67 -7.26 -11.58
CA GLY A 139 12.07 -7.17 -10.18
C GLY A 139 12.64 -8.47 -9.62
N MET A 140 12.18 -9.60 -10.13
CA MET A 140 12.69 -10.94 -9.78
C MET A 140 13.83 -11.40 -10.70
N ASN A 141 14.56 -10.45 -11.29
CA ASN A 141 15.70 -10.71 -12.18
C ASN A 141 15.38 -11.66 -13.36
N GLY A 142 14.14 -11.64 -13.85
CA GLY A 142 13.70 -12.48 -14.96
C GLY A 142 13.31 -13.92 -14.60
N GLU A 143 13.20 -14.24 -13.31
CA GLU A 143 12.77 -15.57 -12.84
C GLU A 143 11.40 -15.52 -12.16
N LEU A 144 10.35 -15.97 -12.85
CA LEU A 144 8.99 -16.04 -12.28
C LEU A 144 8.67 -17.45 -11.75
N VAL A 145 9.48 -17.96 -10.84
CA VAL A 145 9.24 -19.27 -10.21
C VAL A 145 8.28 -19.10 -9.03
N MET A 146 6.99 -19.33 -9.28
CA MET A 146 5.94 -19.28 -8.27
C MET A 146 5.01 -20.47 -8.40
N ASP A 147 4.63 -21.05 -7.26
CA ASP A 147 3.59 -22.07 -7.22
C ASP A 147 2.27 -21.50 -7.72
N THR A 148 1.47 -22.30 -8.41
CA THR A 148 0.10 -21.94 -8.74
C THR A 148 -0.72 -21.87 -7.44
N TYR A 149 -1.46 -20.78 -7.26
CA TYR A 149 -2.35 -20.64 -6.12
C TYR A 149 -3.49 -21.67 -6.21
N LYS A 150 -3.73 -22.40 -5.11
CA LYS A 150 -4.72 -23.50 -5.02
C LYS A 150 -5.93 -23.20 -4.12
N GLY A 151 -5.99 -22.01 -3.52
CA GLY A 151 -7.08 -21.63 -2.62
C GLY A 151 -8.27 -20.99 -3.33
N ASP A 152 -9.23 -20.52 -2.55
CA ASP A 152 -10.43 -19.85 -3.04
C ASP A 152 -10.12 -18.47 -3.64
N VAL A 153 -10.92 -18.08 -4.63
CA VAL A 153 -10.80 -16.82 -5.39
C VAL A 153 -12.16 -16.10 -5.34
N PRO A 154 -12.25 -14.87 -4.79
CA PRO A 154 -11.18 -14.12 -4.14
C PRO A 154 -10.69 -14.79 -2.84
N PRO A 155 -9.42 -14.54 -2.43
CA PRO A 155 -8.94 -15.00 -1.14
C PRO A 155 -9.73 -14.33 -0.01
N MET A 156 -9.90 -15.05 1.10
CA MET A 156 -10.61 -14.56 2.28
C MET A 156 -10.01 -13.26 2.85
N PRO A 157 -10.83 -12.35 3.41
CA PRO A 157 -10.35 -11.11 4.01
C PRO A 157 -9.29 -11.33 5.10
N ARG A 158 -8.31 -10.42 5.14
CA ARG A 158 -7.15 -10.52 6.05
C ARG A 158 -7.51 -10.38 7.54
N PHE A 159 -8.53 -9.58 7.90
CA PHE A 159 -8.90 -9.36 9.30
C PHE A 159 -9.98 -10.34 9.78
N ASN A 160 -11.08 -10.48 9.02
CA ASN A 160 -12.26 -11.27 9.38
C ASN A 160 -12.63 -12.33 8.32
N PRO A 161 -11.86 -13.42 8.19
CA PRO A 161 -12.12 -14.44 7.18
C PRO A 161 -13.39 -15.27 7.46
N LYS A 162 -13.92 -15.24 8.68
CA LYS A 162 -15.07 -16.06 9.10
C LYS A 162 -16.39 -15.29 9.20
N GLU A 163 -16.38 -13.99 8.88
CA GLU A 163 -17.57 -13.16 8.98
C GLU A 163 -18.56 -13.48 7.84
N PRO A 164 -19.84 -13.73 8.14
CA PRO A 164 -20.85 -13.94 7.10
C PRO A 164 -21.08 -12.64 6.32
N GLY A 165 -21.17 -12.73 4.99
CA GLY A 165 -21.34 -11.57 4.10
C GLY A 165 -20.03 -10.91 3.69
N ASN A 166 -18.94 -11.68 3.62
CA ASN A 166 -17.68 -11.24 3.03
C ASN A 166 -17.84 -10.91 1.54
N ASP A 167 -16.99 -10.00 1.06
CA ASP A 167 -16.96 -9.56 -0.33
C ASP A 167 -16.77 -10.73 -1.29
N THR A 168 -17.72 -10.90 -2.22
CA THR A 168 -17.62 -11.93 -3.27
C THR A 168 -16.54 -11.61 -4.30
N GLY A 169 -16.06 -10.36 -4.36
CA GLY A 169 -14.94 -9.92 -5.20
C GLY A 169 -15.29 -9.63 -6.66
N PHE A 170 -16.49 -9.97 -7.13
CA PHE A 170 -16.84 -9.93 -8.56
C PHE A 170 -17.84 -8.85 -8.97
N HIS A 171 -18.53 -8.23 -8.01
CA HIS A 171 -19.52 -7.19 -8.26
C HIS A 171 -18.90 -5.78 -8.08
N ASP A 172 -19.54 -4.80 -8.72
CA ASP A 172 -19.21 -3.38 -8.55
C ASP A 172 -19.64 -2.92 -7.15
N LEU A 173 -18.83 -2.05 -6.55
CA LEU A 173 -18.96 -1.63 -5.16
C LEU A 173 -19.57 -0.24 -5.07
N SER A 174 -20.54 -0.09 -4.17
CA SER A 174 -20.98 1.20 -3.62
C SER A 174 -19.95 1.77 -2.64
N GLY A 175 -20.15 3.02 -2.20
CA GLY A 175 -19.26 3.63 -1.23
C GLY A 175 -19.27 2.94 0.13
N ASP A 176 -20.43 2.53 0.63
CA ASP A 176 -20.53 1.82 1.91
C ASP A 176 -19.93 0.42 1.83
N GLU A 177 -20.08 -0.27 0.70
CA GLU A 177 -19.43 -1.57 0.49
C GLU A 177 -17.91 -1.43 0.38
N TYR A 178 -17.41 -0.38 -0.30
CA TYR A 178 -15.97 -0.08 -0.32
C TYR A 178 -15.44 0.22 1.09
N LEU A 179 -16.15 1.06 1.86
CA LEU A 179 -15.80 1.37 3.24
C LEU A 179 -15.65 0.08 4.05
N LYS A 180 -16.66 -0.79 4.02
CA LYS A 180 -16.69 -2.04 4.78
C LYS A 180 -15.60 -3.03 4.32
N PHE A 181 -15.57 -3.35 3.03
CA PHE A 181 -14.76 -4.44 2.51
C PHE A 181 -13.28 -4.09 2.31
N ARG A 182 -12.98 -2.82 2.03
CA ARG A 182 -11.61 -2.38 1.74
C ARG A 182 -11.05 -1.54 2.88
N LEU A 183 -11.68 -0.41 3.19
CA LEU A 183 -11.11 0.58 4.09
C LEU A 183 -11.06 0.07 5.53
N GLU A 184 -12.20 -0.34 6.09
CA GLU A 184 -12.28 -0.81 7.49
C GLU A 184 -11.54 -2.13 7.70
N ASN A 185 -11.62 -3.05 6.74
CA ASN A 185 -10.85 -4.31 6.80
C ASN A 185 -9.33 -4.04 6.84
N GLU A 186 -8.82 -3.12 6.01
CA GLU A 186 -7.41 -2.72 6.08
C GLU A 186 -7.08 -1.96 7.36
N LEU A 187 -7.91 -1.01 7.80
CA LEU A 187 -7.72 -0.28 9.05
C LEU A 187 -7.58 -1.24 10.24
N ASN A 188 -8.53 -2.16 10.38
CA ASN A 188 -8.54 -3.15 11.45
C ASN A 188 -7.32 -4.09 11.38
N TRP A 189 -6.93 -4.52 10.18
CA TRP A 189 -5.71 -5.29 9.99
C TRP A 189 -4.46 -4.51 10.42
N HIS A 190 -4.34 -3.23 10.07
CA HIS A 190 -3.22 -2.37 10.45
C HIS A 190 -3.19 -2.13 11.97
N ILE A 191 -4.33 -1.91 12.62
CA ILE A 191 -4.45 -1.80 14.09
C ILE A 191 -3.99 -3.09 14.78
N LYS A 192 -4.41 -4.25 14.29
CA LYS A 192 -3.94 -5.53 14.84
C LYS A 192 -2.43 -5.69 14.65
N LYS A 193 -1.93 -5.39 13.46
CA LYS A 193 -0.51 -5.55 13.11
C LYS A 193 0.41 -4.63 13.89
N VAL A 194 0.03 -3.36 14.12
CA VAL A 194 0.86 -2.44 14.92
C VAL A 194 0.98 -2.95 16.36
N ASN A 195 -0.09 -3.48 16.92
CA ASN A 195 -0.08 -4.05 18.27
C ASN A 195 0.74 -5.34 18.38
N GLU A 196 0.72 -6.19 17.35
CA GLU A 196 1.62 -7.34 17.26
C GLU A 196 3.09 -6.91 17.19
N LYS A 197 3.42 -5.93 16.33
CA LYS A 197 4.80 -5.43 16.17
C LYS A 197 5.33 -4.68 17.38
N GLN A 198 4.47 -3.92 18.06
CA GLN A 198 4.84 -3.25 19.30
C GLN A 198 5.10 -4.25 20.43
N ARG A 199 4.33 -5.35 20.50
CA ARG A 199 4.60 -6.45 21.45
C ARG A 199 5.92 -7.16 21.13
N GLU A 200 6.17 -7.46 19.86
CA GLU A 200 7.45 -8.04 19.40
C GLU A 200 8.64 -7.15 19.79
N ARG A 201 8.54 -5.84 19.55
CA ARG A 201 9.57 -4.85 19.92
C ARG A 201 9.82 -4.82 21.44
N LYS A 202 8.78 -4.72 22.25
CA LYS A 202 8.91 -4.73 23.72
C LYS A 202 9.53 -6.03 24.23
N ASN A 203 9.19 -7.16 23.63
CA ASN A 203 9.78 -8.45 24.00
C ASN A 203 11.27 -8.49 23.68
N LEU A 204 11.69 -8.04 22.50
CA LEU A 204 13.10 -7.99 22.12
C LEU A 204 13.91 -7.04 22.99
N GLN A 205 13.37 -5.84 23.28
CA GLN A 205 14.03 -4.89 24.19
C GLN A 205 14.23 -5.48 25.59
N ARG A 206 13.22 -6.18 26.13
CA ARG A 206 13.38 -6.91 27.41
C ARG A 206 14.48 -7.96 27.34
N LEU A 207 14.55 -8.75 26.27
CA LEU A 207 15.59 -9.76 26.09
C LEU A 207 16.99 -9.14 25.98
N ILE A 208 17.13 -8.01 25.29
CA ILE A 208 18.38 -7.24 25.19
C ILE A 208 18.82 -6.76 26.57
N TYR A 209 17.92 -6.13 27.34
CA TYR A 209 18.26 -5.65 28.69
C TYR A 209 18.59 -6.78 29.67
N ILE A 210 17.85 -7.90 29.60
CA ILE A 210 18.13 -9.08 30.43
C ILE A 210 19.50 -9.67 30.08
N SER A 211 19.81 -9.85 28.80
CA SER A 211 21.10 -10.42 28.38
C SER A 211 22.27 -9.48 28.69
N ALA A 212 22.15 -8.18 28.43
CA ALA A 212 23.16 -7.19 28.77
C ALA A 212 23.36 -7.08 30.30
N GLY A 213 22.28 -7.05 31.07
CA GLY A 213 22.33 -7.00 32.53
C GLY A 213 22.94 -8.26 33.14
N ALA A 214 22.59 -9.44 32.61
CA ALA A 214 23.20 -10.71 33.01
C ALA A 214 24.71 -10.72 32.72
N GLY A 215 25.14 -10.21 31.56
CA GLY A 215 26.56 -10.08 31.23
C GLY A 215 27.32 -9.16 32.18
N ALA A 216 26.74 -8.00 32.52
CA ALA A 216 27.32 -7.09 33.50
C ALA A 216 27.43 -7.72 34.90
N ALA A 217 26.39 -8.44 35.34
CA ALA A 217 26.40 -9.14 36.62
C ALA A 217 27.45 -10.27 36.65
N LEU A 218 27.55 -11.06 35.58
CA LEU A 218 28.58 -12.10 35.46
C LEU A 218 30.00 -11.51 35.46
N ALA A 219 30.20 -10.35 34.85
CA ALA A 219 31.50 -9.67 34.86
C ALA A 219 31.86 -9.11 36.25
N ALA A 220 30.87 -8.60 36.99
CA ALA A 220 31.09 -7.96 38.29
C ALA A 220 31.23 -8.96 39.45
N PHE A 221 30.48 -10.06 39.42
CA PHE A 221 30.38 -11.02 40.52
C PHE A 221 30.93 -12.41 40.18
N GLY A 222 31.36 -12.64 38.94
CA GLY A 222 31.89 -13.93 38.52
C GLY A 222 33.34 -14.13 38.92
N ASP A 223 33.63 -15.23 39.61
CA ASP A 223 34.99 -15.76 39.70
C ASP A 223 35.56 -16.07 38.30
N SER A 224 36.85 -16.40 38.20
CA SER A 224 37.59 -16.58 36.94
C SER A 224 36.88 -17.46 35.89
N GLY A 225 36.10 -18.45 36.33
CA GLY A 225 35.33 -19.35 35.45
C GLY A 225 33.98 -18.81 34.98
N LEU A 226 33.31 -17.96 35.78
CA LEU A 226 32.01 -17.36 35.42
C LEU A 226 32.18 -16.16 34.47
N ALA A 227 33.31 -15.45 34.55
CA ALA A 227 33.64 -14.34 33.67
C ALA A 227 33.65 -14.72 32.17
N ILE A 228 34.00 -15.96 31.83
CA ILE A 228 33.99 -16.45 30.44
C ILE A 228 32.56 -16.48 29.86
N TRP A 229 31.53 -16.67 30.69
CA TRP A 229 30.14 -16.70 30.25
C TRP A 229 29.59 -15.34 29.83
N VAL A 230 30.30 -14.25 30.14
CA VAL A 230 29.99 -12.91 29.62
C VAL A 230 29.95 -12.93 28.08
N ALA A 231 30.84 -13.68 27.43
CA ALA A 231 30.84 -13.81 25.97
C ALA A 231 29.53 -14.41 25.43
N LEU A 232 28.92 -15.36 26.16
CA LEU A 232 27.63 -15.93 25.76
C LEU A 232 26.52 -14.88 25.86
N THR A 233 26.45 -14.13 26.97
CA THR A 233 25.45 -13.08 27.15
C THR A 233 25.60 -11.94 26.13
N ALA A 234 26.84 -11.62 25.75
CA ALA A 234 27.13 -10.67 24.68
C ALA A 234 26.64 -11.19 23.33
N SER A 235 26.86 -12.47 23.01
CA SER A 235 26.36 -13.07 21.77
C SER A 235 24.83 -13.05 21.67
N PHE A 236 24.10 -13.30 22.77
CA PHE A 236 22.64 -13.16 22.82
C PHE A 236 22.23 -11.70 22.56
N THR A 237 22.89 -10.75 23.23
CA THR A 237 22.64 -9.31 23.06
C THR A 237 22.81 -8.90 21.60
N SER A 238 23.94 -9.27 20.97
CA SER A 238 24.23 -9.00 19.57
C SER A 238 23.22 -9.65 18.64
N ALA A 239 22.80 -10.89 18.90
CA ALA A 239 21.81 -11.57 18.08
C ALA A 239 20.43 -10.90 18.14
N PHE A 240 20.00 -10.48 19.33
CA PHE A 240 18.73 -9.76 19.49
C PHE A 240 18.77 -8.36 18.86
N LEU A 241 19.90 -7.65 18.97
CA LEU A 241 20.10 -6.37 18.30
C LEU A 241 20.06 -6.53 16.78
N GLY A 242 20.79 -7.50 16.23
CA GLY A 242 20.76 -7.80 14.80
C GLY A 242 19.36 -8.18 14.31
N TRP A 243 18.60 -8.95 15.11
CA TRP A 243 17.21 -9.26 14.79
C TRP A 243 16.29 -8.03 14.82
N GLN A 244 16.47 -7.14 15.79
CA GLN A 244 15.70 -5.89 15.87
C GLN A 244 15.99 -4.96 14.68
N GLN A 245 17.27 -4.84 14.29
CA GLN A 245 17.71 -4.06 13.12
C GLN A 245 17.12 -4.63 11.82
N LEU A 246 17.26 -5.94 11.60
CA LEU A 246 16.70 -6.62 10.42
C LEU A 246 15.19 -6.41 10.28
N LYS A 247 14.47 -6.37 11.41
CA LYS A 247 13.02 -6.14 11.41
C LYS A 247 12.62 -4.67 11.33
N ASN A 248 13.56 -3.76 11.54
CA ASN A 248 13.36 -2.30 11.60
C ASN A 248 12.05 -1.92 12.34
N LEU A 249 11.84 -2.52 13.52
CA LEU A 249 10.54 -2.45 14.21
C LEU A 249 10.12 -1.02 14.57
N ASP A 250 11.08 -0.14 14.82
CA ASP A 250 10.83 1.26 15.14
C ASP A 250 10.17 2.00 13.97
N LEU A 251 10.73 1.87 12.75
CA LEU A 251 10.16 2.46 11.55
C LEU A 251 8.83 1.80 11.17
N VAL A 252 8.76 0.47 11.26
CA VAL A 252 7.54 -0.29 10.95
C VAL A 252 6.37 0.16 11.84
N VAL A 253 6.57 0.27 13.15
CA VAL A 253 5.51 0.71 14.09
C VAL A 253 5.05 2.14 13.78
N ARG A 254 5.99 3.07 13.55
CA ARG A 254 5.66 4.45 13.19
C ARG A 254 4.83 4.53 11.91
N ASN A 255 5.23 3.79 10.88
CA ASN A 255 4.53 3.78 9.59
C ASN A 255 3.11 3.20 9.75
N TYR A 256 2.93 2.13 10.53
CA TYR A 256 1.59 1.61 10.83
C TYR A 256 0.71 2.65 11.54
N SER A 257 1.25 3.36 12.54
CA SER A 257 0.50 4.40 13.26
C SER A 257 0.05 5.54 12.34
N LYS A 258 0.91 5.97 11.41
CA LYS A 258 0.57 6.99 10.40
C LYS A 258 -0.63 6.55 9.54
N ILE A 259 -0.59 5.35 8.97
CA ILE A 259 -1.68 4.82 8.15
C ILE A 259 -2.99 4.75 8.94
N ILE A 260 -2.93 4.27 10.18
CA ILE A 260 -4.12 4.11 11.01
C ILE A 260 -4.80 5.46 11.17
N ILE A 261 -4.05 6.52 11.47
CA ILE A 261 -4.59 7.88 11.59
C ILE A 261 -5.22 8.33 10.28
N GLU A 262 -4.49 8.21 9.16
CA GLU A 262 -4.97 8.66 7.84
C GLU A 262 -6.24 7.91 7.38
N LEU A 263 -6.26 6.58 7.54
CA LEU A 263 -7.44 5.77 7.20
C LEU A 263 -8.61 6.04 8.14
N THR A 264 -8.35 6.28 9.43
CA THR A 264 -9.38 6.68 10.39
C THR A 264 -10.00 8.02 9.99
N ILE A 265 -9.20 9.02 9.61
CA ILE A 265 -9.71 10.32 9.14
C ILE A 265 -10.65 10.14 7.93
N ILE A 266 -10.28 9.29 6.96
CA ILE A 266 -11.11 9.04 5.78
C ILE A 266 -12.39 8.28 6.15
N SER A 267 -12.28 7.24 6.99
CA SER A 267 -13.43 6.50 7.52
C SER A 267 -14.42 7.43 8.21
N ASP A 268 -13.91 8.26 9.12
CA ASP A 268 -14.73 9.15 9.95
C ASP A 268 -15.40 10.22 9.10
N HIS A 269 -14.69 10.78 8.10
CA HIS A 269 -15.28 11.69 7.12
C HIS A 269 -16.45 11.03 6.39
N TRP A 270 -16.27 9.85 5.81
CA TRP A 270 -17.35 9.17 5.08
C TRP A 270 -18.55 8.82 5.96
N LYS A 271 -18.29 8.38 7.20
CA LYS A 271 -19.35 8.05 8.17
C LYS A 271 -20.14 9.26 8.64
N ASN A 272 -19.51 10.43 8.66
CA ASN A 272 -20.15 11.68 9.06
C ASN A 272 -21.00 12.31 7.94
N LEU A 273 -20.85 11.88 6.68
CA LEU A 273 -21.66 12.37 5.56
C LEU A 273 -23.06 11.77 5.60
N ASP A 274 -24.07 12.64 5.45
CA ASP A 274 -25.45 12.22 5.27
C ASP A 274 -25.66 11.54 3.90
N ALA A 275 -26.74 10.77 3.75
CA ALA A 275 -27.02 10.01 2.52
C ALA A 275 -27.06 10.89 1.25
N GLU A 276 -27.50 12.14 1.38
CA GLU A 276 -27.57 13.11 0.28
C GLU A 276 -26.19 13.72 -0.06
N GLU A 277 -25.30 13.81 0.93
CA GLU A 277 -23.94 14.34 0.78
C GLU A 277 -22.96 13.30 0.19
N ARG A 278 -23.34 12.02 0.19
CA ARG A 278 -22.58 10.89 -0.39
C ARG A 278 -22.61 10.89 -1.91
N THR A 279 -22.06 11.95 -2.48
CA THR A 279 -21.95 12.17 -3.91
C THR A 279 -20.89 11.25 -4.54
N PRO A 280 -20.95 11.03 -5.88
CA PRO A 280 -19.88 10.32 -6.60
C PRO A 280 -18.49 10.95 -6.42
N SER A 281 -18.41 12.27 -6.22
CA SER A 281 -17.16 12.97 -5.93
C SER A 281 -16.59 12.61 -4.56
N GLU A 282 -17.42 12.52 -3.52
CA GLU A 282 -16.97 12.08 -2.20
C GLU A 282 -16.56 10.60 -2.21
N LEU A 283 -17.27 9.76 -2.99
CA LEU A 283 -16.87 8.36 -3.19
C LEU A 283 -15.49 8.28 -3.85
N TYR A 284 -15.28 9.05 -4.93
CA TYR A 284 -13.99 9.13 -5.59
C TYR A 284 -12.89 9.58 -4.62
N ARG A 285 -13.15 10.62 -3.83
CA ARG A 285 -12.20 11.14 -2.84
C ARG A 285 -11.83 10.10 -1.80
N MET A 286 -12.81 9.36 -1.27
CA MET A 286 -12.58 8.29 -0.30
C MET A 286 -11.71 7.18 -0.92
N VAL A 287 -12.10 6.65 -2.08
CA VAL A 287 -11.40 5.54 -2.73
C VAL A 287 -9.98 5.96 -3.11
N ASN A 288 -9.83 7.12 -3.74
CA ASN A 288 -8.54 7.60 -4.21
C ASN A 288 -7.56 7.83 -3.05
N SER A 289 -8.00 8.55 -2.01
CA SER A 289 -7.17 8.81 -0.84
C SER A 289 -6.79 7.51 -0.13
N THR A 290 -7.74 6.59 0.04
CA THR A 290 -7.47 5.27 0.66
C THR A 290 -6.42 4.49 -0.12
N GLU A 291 -6.60 4.30 -1.42
CA GLU A 291 -5.66 3.52 -2.22
C GLU A 291 -4.30 4.22 -2.37
N GLU A 292 -4.26 5.55 -2.36
CA GLU A 292 -3.01 6.31 -2.36
C GLU A 292 -2.24 6.17 -1.04
N ILE A 293 -2.91 6.26 0.10
CA ILE A 293 -2.30 6.04 1.43
C ILE A 293 -1.77 4.61 1.55
N LEU A 294 -2.58 3.62 1.21
CA LEU A 294 -2.19 2.21 1.27
C LEU A 294 -0.99 1.92 0.36
N TRP A 295 -1.00 2.51 -0.84
CA TRP A 295 0.07 2.36 -1.80
C TRP A 295 1.36 3.08 -1.40
N SER A 296 1.26 4.36 -1.02
CA SER A 296 2.38 5.17 -0.55
C SER A 296 3.10 4.48 0.61
N ARG A 297 2.32 3.90 1.54
CA ARG A 297 2.87 3.08 2.60
C ARG A 297 3.55 1.82 2.10
N ASN A 298 2.96 1.10 1.14
CA ASN A 298 3.63 -0.09 0.61
C ASN A 298 5.02 0.27 0.08
N VAL A 299 5.14 1.41 -0.62
CA VAL A 299 6.43 1.95 -1.06
C VAL A 299 7.34 2.34 0.11
N GLU A 300 6.82 3.04 1.13
CA GLU A 300 7.58 3.39 2.34
C GLU A 300 8.10 2.14 3.07
N TYR A 301 7.29 1.08 3.17
CA TYR A 301 7.68 -0.19 3.79
C TYR A 301 8.81 -0.89 3.00
N ILE A 302 8.70 -0.90 1.67
CA ILE A 302 9.73 -1.51 0.83
C ILE A 302 11.04 -0.72 0.95
N LYS A 303 11.00 0.62 0.93
CA LYS A 303 12.18 1.48 1.16
C LYS A 303 12.82 1.25 2.53
N ALA A 304 12.00 1.21 3.58
CA ALA A 304 12.43 0.95 4.94
C ALA A 304 13.15 -0.40 5.07
N MET A 305 12.65 -1.42 4.38
CA MET A 305 13.27 -2.74 4.34
C MET A 305 14.56 -2.72 3.51
N GLN A 306 14.56 -2.03 2.37
CA GLN A 306 15.73 -1.84 1.54
C GLN A 306 16.89 -1.19 2.31
N GLU A 307 16.59 -0.14 3.09
CA GLU A 307 17.55 0.54 3.97
C GLU A 307 18.06 -0.41 5.06
N ALA A 308 17.17 -1.16 5.72
CA ALA A 308 17.57 -2.14 6.74
C ALA A 308 18.46 -3.26 6.18
N LEU A 309 18.21 -3.71 4.95
CA LEU A 309 19.03 -4.68 4.25
C LEU A 309 20.39 -4.10 3.87
N LYS A 310 20.42 -2.85 3.37
CA LYS A 310 21.65 -2.12 3.06
C LYS A 310 22.53 -1.93 4.30
N GLU A 311 21.95 -1.50 5.42
CA GLU A 311 22.64 -1.37 6.71
C GLU A 311 23.16 -2.72 7.24
N SER A 312 22.55 -3.83 6.81
CA SER A 312 22.98 -5.19 7.14
C SER A 312 24.01 -5.77 6.15
N ASN A 313 24.67 -4.93 5.33
CA ASN A 313 25.61 -5.29 4.27
C ASN A 313 25.02 -6.19 3.16
N LEU A 314 23.76 -5.94 2.78
CA LEU A 314 23.07 -6.63 1.68
C LEU A 314 22.81 -5.65 0.53
N ASP A 315 23.87 -5.08 -0.03
CA ASP A 315 23.79 -4.02 -1.05
C ASP A 315 23.13 -4.49 -2.36
N ASP A 316 23.38 -5.74 -2.76
CA ASP A 316 22.80 -6.32 -3.97
C ASP A 316 21.26 -6.38 -3.87
N GLU A 317 20.74 -6.72 -2.69
CA GLU A 317 19.29 -6.72 -2.36
C GLU A 317 18.65 -5.36 -2.51
N ALA A 318 19.38 -4.32 -2.09
CA ALA A 318 18.85 -2.97 -2.14
C ALA A 318 18.70 -2.45 -3.57
N SER A 319 19.58 -2.85 -4.50
CA SER A 319 19.66 -2.24 -5.83
C SER A 319 18.48 -2.59 -6.77
N LEU A 320 18.02 -3.85 -6.75
CA LEU A 320 16.96 -4.35 -7.62
C LEU A 320 15.58 -3.81 -7.22
N ILE A 321 15.34 -3.71 -5.91
CA ILE A 321 14.14 -3.13 -5.34
C ILE A 321 13.94 -1.68 -5.81
N LYS A 322 15.03 -0.90 -5.92
CA LYS A 322 14.97 0.51 -6.35
C LYS A 322 14.34 0.66 -7.74
N ARG A 323 14.67 -0.24 -8.68
CA ARG A 323 14.15 -0.20 -10.05
C ARG A 323 12.65 -0.48 -10.07
N VAL A 324 12.20 -1.50 -9.33
CA VAL A 324 10.77 -1.85 -9.23
C VAL A 324 9.97 -0.71 -8.62
N ILE A 325 10.44 -0.12 -7.51
CA ILE A 325 9.78 1.03 -6.89
C ILE A 325 9.68 2.21 -7.86
N GLN A 326 10.72 2.47 -8.64
CA GLN A 326 10.73 3.57 -9.61
C GLN A 326 9.73 3.32 -10.75
N GLU A 327 9.76 2.13 -11.37
CA GLU A 327 8.81 1.74 -12.41
C GLU A 327 7.36 1.79 -11.93
N GLN A 328 7.12 1.41 -10.67
CA GLN A 328 5.79 1.47 -10.06
C GLN A 328 5.36 2.91 -9.77
N ARG A 329 6.24 3.78 -9.27
CA ARG A 329 5.95 5.21 -9.08
C ARG A 329 5.56 5.90 -10.38
N GLU A 330 6.30 5.63 -11.46
CA GLU A 330 5.98 6.14 -12.80
C GLU A 330 4.65 5.58 -13.31
N SER A 331 4.31 4.34 -12.93
CA SER A 331 2.98 3.76 -13.17
C SER A 331 1.86 4.48 -12.45
N ASP A 332 2.07 4.89 -11.21
CA ASP A 332 1.05 5.58 -10.42
C ASP A 332 0.78 6.98 -10.93
N GLN A 333 1.82 7.72 -11.30
CA GLN A 333 1.69 9.05 -11.90
C GLN A 333 0.90 8.98 -13.21
N ALA A 334 1.24 8.04 -14.10
CA ALA A 334 0.46 7.80 -15.32
C ALA A 334 -0.98 7.28 -15.03
N SER A 335 -1.20 6.65 -13.88
CA SER A 335 -2.54 6.23 -13.44
C SER A 335 -3.34 7.37 -12.81
N GLN A 336 -2.70 8.38 -12.24
CA GLN A 336 -3.36 9.61 -11.76
C GLN A 336 -3.89 10.41 -12.94
N GLN A 337 -3.09 10.61 -13.99
CA GLN A 337 -3.53 11.30 -15.21
C GLN A 337 -4.73 10.61 -15.89
N ALA A 338 -4.66 9.30 -16.10
CA ALA A 338 -5.78 8.55 -16.67
C ALA A 338 -7.04 8.55 -15.77
N ARG A 339 -6.88 8.76 -14.46
CA ARG A 339 -7.98 8.92 -13.50
C ARG A 339 -8.58 10.32 -13.58
N GLU A 340 -7.77 11.36 -13.62
CA GLU A 340 -8.21 12.75 -13.83
C GLU A 340 -9.04 12.88 -15.12
N ASP A 341 -8.58 12.27 -16.22
CA ASP A 341 -9.33 12.20 -17.48
C ASP A 341 -10.68 11.48 -17.36
N SER A 342 -10.78 10.50 -16.46
CA SER A 342 -12.04 9.79 -16.22
C SER A 342 -13.01 10.63 -15.40
N ILE A 343 -12.51 11.42 -14.45
CA ILE A 343 -13.30 12.39 -13.68
C ILE A 343 -13.82 13.46 -14.61
N ILE A 344 -12.95 14.07 -15.43
CA ILE A 344 -13.34 15.13 -16.36
C ILE A 344 -14.45 14.63 -17.28
N ARG A 345 -14.34 13.40 -17.79
CA ARG A 345 -15.38 12.79 -18.63
C ARG A 345 -16.67 12.49 -17.87
N PHE A 346 -16.58 11.95 -16.65
CA PHE A 346 -17.77 11.67 -15.84
C PHE A 346 -18.50 12.96 -15.45
N THR A 347 -17.76 13.96 -14.99
CA THR A 347 -18.27 15.29 -14.65
C THR A 347 -18.90 15.94 -15.88
N LYS A 348 -18.22 15.89 -17.04
CA LYS A 348 -18.78 16.39 -18.30
C LYS A 348 -20.09 15.68 -18.66
N LYS A 349 -20.11 14.35 -18.62
CA LYS A 349 -21.33 13.57 -18.88
C LYS A 349 -22.47 13.92 -17.93
N LYS A 350 -22.19 14.12 -16.65
CA LYS A 350 -23.21 14.51 -15.65
C LYS A 350 -23.72 15.93 -15.85
N ILE A 351 -22.86 16.84 -16.28
CA ILE A 351 -23.25 18.19 -16.69
C ILE A 351 -24.14 18.11 -17.94
N ASP A 352 -23.74 17.35 -18.96
CA ASP A 352 -24.52 17.17 -20.19
C ASP A 352 -25.90 16.55 -19.89
N GLU A 353 -25.96 15.50 -19.07
CA GLU A 353 -27.23 14.88 -18.60
C GLU A 353 -28.10 15.84 -17.79
N ALA A 354 -27.50 16.73 -16.98
CA ALA A 354 -28.22 17.72 -16.20
C ALA A 354 -28.75 18.87 -17.08
N SER A 355 -27.98 19.29 -18.07
CA SER A 355 -28.38 20.27 -19.08
C SER A 355 -29.53 19.76 -19.93
N GLU A 356 -29.46 18.52 -20.41
CA GLU A 356 -30.53 17.89 -21.21
C GLU A 356 -31.84 17.77 -20.40
N LYS A 357 -31.76 17.35 -19.13
CA LYS A 357 -32.93 17.32 -18.23
C LYS A 357 -33.49 18.70 -17.93
N LEU A 358 -32.63 19.71 -17.77
CA LEU A 358 -33.06 21.10 -17.60
C LEU A 358 -33.80 21.57 -18.84
N GLU A 359 -33.27 21.33 -20.03
CA GLU A 359 -33.90 21.69 -21.31
C GLU A 359 -35.25 20.98 -21.48
N GLU A 360 -35.35 19.68 -21.20
CA GLU A 360 -36.60 18.91 -21.26
C GLU A 360 -37.65 19.40 -20.25
N THR A 361 -37.24 19.73 -19.02
CA THR A 361 -38.13 20.27 -17.98
C THR A 361 -38.60 21.67 -18.35
N PHE A 362 -37.71 22.48 -18.94
CA PHE A 362 -38.00 23.84 -19.38
C PHE A 362 -38.94 23.82 -20.59
N ASP A 363 -38.69 22.99 -21.60
CA ASP A 363 -39.55 22.85 -22.78
C ASP A 363 -40.95 22.32 -22.40
N ASN A 364 -41.06 21.38 -21.44
CA ASN A 364 -42.35 20.93 -20.93
C ASN A 364 -43.10 22.02 -20.14
N SER A 365 -42.39 22.87 -19.40
CA SER A 365 -42.99 23.95 -18.60
C SER A 365 -43.39 25.14 -19.46
N LEU A 366 -42.53 25.53 -20.41
CA LEU A 366 -42.80 26.53 -21.43
C LEU A 366 -43.91 26.08 -22.37
N GLY A 367 -43.95 24.80 -22.76
CA GLY A 367 -45.01 24.25 -23.61
C GLY A 367 -46.38 24.41 -22.96
N LYS A 368 -46.50 24.11 -21.66
CA LYS A 368 -47.73 24.34 -20.89
C LYS A 368 -48.08 25.82 -20.75
N LEU A 369 -47.09 26.68 -20.48
CA LEU A 369 -47.30 28.14 -20.36
C LEU A 369 -47.67 28.79 -21.70
N ALA A 370 -47.10 28.32 -22.82
CA ALA A 370 -47.39 28.80 -24.16
C ALA A 370 -48.78 28.38 -24.65
N GLU A 371 -49.27 27.22 -24.20
CA GLU A 371 -50.63 26.75 -24.46
C GLU A 371 -51.69 27.56 -23.68
N GLU A 372 -51.33 28.08 -22.49
CA GLU A 372 -52.19 28.93 -21.65
C GLU A 372 -52.10 30.44 -21.98
N ALA A 373 -51.00 30.90 -22.58
CA ALA A 373 -50.77 32.32 -22.85
C ALA A 373 -51.19 32.73 -24.28
N ARG A 374 -52.31 33.48 -24.39
CA ARG A 374 -52.84 34.02 -25.67
C ARG A 374 -52.27 35.37 -26.12
N SER A 375 -51.17 35.85 -25.52
CA SER A 375 -50.61 37.20 -25.81
C SER A 375 -49.26 37.10 -26.52
N GLU A 376 -49.12 37.79 -27.66
CA GLU A 376 -47.89 37.83 -28.48
C GLU A 376 -46.66 38.31 -27.70
N ILE A 377 -46.85 39.18 -26.70
CA ILE A 377 -45.76 39.70 -25.86
C ILE A 377 -45.19 38.59 -24.95
N VAL A 378 -46.05 37.71 -24.45
CA VAL A 378 -45.64 36.60 -23.58
C VAL A 378 -44.91 35.54 -24.41
N GLN A 379 -45.31 35.32 -25.67
CA GLN A 379 -44.57 34.42 -26.57
C GLN A 379 -43.18 34.96 -26.94
N ALA A 380 -43.04 36.28 -27.11
CA ALA A 380 -41.74 36.91 -27.33
C ALA A 380 -40.81 36.81 -26.11
N GLU A 381 -41.34 37.01 -24.89
CA GLU A 381 -40.55 36.81 -23.66
C GLU A 381 -40.18 35.34 -23.43
N LEU A 382 -41.08 34.39 -23.70
CA LEU A 382 -40.81 32.95 -23.60
C LEU A 382 -39.72 32.51 -24.60
N ALA A 383 -39.71 33.05 -25.82
CA ALA A 383 -38.67 32.80 -26.81
C ALA A 383 -37.31 33.35 -26.39
N ALA A 384 -37.27 34.59 -25.87
CA ALA A 384 -36.04 35.20 -25.35
C ALA A 384 -35.51 34.42 -24.12
N MET A 385 -36.40 33.87 -23.29
CA MET A 385 -36.01 33.05 -22.14
C MET A 385 -35.42 31.70 -22.57
N ARG A 386 -35.98 31.07 -23.61
CA ARG A 386 -35.44 29.83 -24.21
C ARG A 386 -34.05 30.05 -24.80
N GLU A 387 -33.86 31.15 -25.52
CA GLU A 387 -32.57 31.55 -26.08
C GLU A 387 -31.54 31.86 -24.97
N ALA A 388 -31.96 32.50 -23.87
CA ALA A 388 -31.09 32.75 -22.72
C ALA A 388 -30.65 31.46 -22.01
N VAL A 389 -31.52 30.44 -21.93
CA VAL A 389 -31.21 29.14 -21.33
C VAL A 389 -30.27 28.32 -22.23
N GLN A 390 -30.49 28.31 -23.54
CA GLN A 390 -29.56 27.67 -24.48
C GLN A 390 -28.19 28.34 -24.46
N ASN A 391 -28.15 29.68 -24.46
CA ASN A 391 -26.90 30.43 -24.31
C ASN A 391 -26.23 30.20 -22.95
N PHE A 392 -26.99 29.98 -21.87
CA PHE A 392 -26.44 29.65 -20.56
C PHE A 392 -25.85 28.23 -20.53
N ALA A 393 -26.51 27.25 -21.15
CA ALA A 393 -26.00 25.89 -21.29
C ALA A 393 -24.72 25.83 -22.13
N GLU A 394 -24.68 26.52 -23.28
CA GLU A 394 -23.47 26.66 -24.09
C GLU A 394 -22.36 27.41 -23.33
N ASN A 395 -22.71 28.50 -22.63
CA ASN A 395 -21.74 29.27 -21.84
C ASN A 395 -21.16 28.49 -20.67
N ILE A 396 -21.93 27.63 -20.00
CA ILE A 396 -21.43 26.74 -18.94
C ILE A 396 -20.41 25.74 -19.52
N SER A 397 -20.71 25.17 -20.69
CA SER A 397 -19.80 24.28 -21.42
C SER A 397 -18.47 24.98 -21.75
N THR A 398 -18.49 26.24 -22.18
CA THR A 398 -17.28 27.03 -22.47
C THR A 398 -16.59 27.63 -21.24
N LYS A 399 -17.33 28.07 -20.20
CA LYS A 399 -16.77 28.66 -18.98
C LYS A 399 -16.20 27.62 -18.01
N LEU A 400 -16.65 26.37 -18.09
CA LEU A 400 -16.02 25.23 -17.42
C LEU A 400 -14.92 24.58 -18.28
N GLY A 401 -14.29 25.32 -19.19
CA GLY A 401 -13.05 24.99 -19.90
C GLY A 401 -11.84 24.86 -18.96
N ILE A 402 -11.99 24.02 -17.93
CA ILE A 402 -11.01 23.66 -16.91
C ILE A 402 -9.80 23.00 -17.57
N SER A 403 -9.96 22.33 -18.73
CA SER A 403 -8.83 21.76 -19.46
C SER A 403 -7.95 22.86 -20.08
N SER A 404 -8.53 23.88 -20.74
CA SER A 404 -7.69 24.90 -21.40
C SER A 404 -6.91 25.76 -20.40
N SER A 405 -7.50 26.05 -19.24
CA SER A 405 -6.84 26.83 -18.20
C SER A 405 -5.89 25.99 -17.35
N LEU A 406 -6.19 24.71 -17.07
CA LEU A 406 -5.23 23.81 -16.40
C LEU A 406 -4.12 23.34 -17.32
N ASP A 407 -4.35 23.13 -18.61
CA ASP A 407 -3.31 22.81 -19.57
C ASP A 407 -2.41 24.03 -19.81
N SER A 408 -2.98 25.26 -19.89
CA SER A 408 -2.15 26.47 -19.96
C SER A 408 -1.35 26.70 -18.69
N ILE A 409 -1.92 26.42 -17.51
CA ILE A 409 -1.22 26.53 -16.22
C ILE A 409 -0.18 25.40 -16.07
N ALA A 410 -0.49 24.16 -16.43
CA ALA A 410 0.45 23.04 -16.38
C ALA A 410 1.63 23.21 -17.35
N GLU A 411 1.40 23.84 -18.51
CA GLU A 411 2.47 24.20 -19.45
C GLU A 411 3.31 25.38 -18.92
N GLU A 412 2.70 26.35 -18.24
CA GLU A 412 3.37 27.50 -17.61
C GLU A 412 4.24 27.12 -16.38
N TYR A 413 3.90 26.03 -15.68
CA TYR A 413 4.60 25.58 -14.47
C TYR A 413 5.41 24.29 -14.62
N ARG A 414 5.58 23.76 -15.85
CA ARG A 414 6.38 22.54 -16.12
C ARG A 414 7.84 22.66 -15.67
N GLU A 415 8.36 23.88 -15.51
CA GLU A 415 9.74 24.16 -15.09
C GLU A 415 9.90 24.53 -13.60
N VAL A 416 8.82 24.57 -12.80
CA VAL A 416 8.88 24.96 -11.39
C VAL A 416 8.86 23.72 -10.47
N GLU A 417 10.05 23.24 -10.09
CA GLU A 417 10.18 22.21 -9.05
C GLU A 417 9.88 22.77 -7.64
N ILE A 418 8.70 22.45 -7.11
CA ILE A 418 8.34 22.75 -5.72
C ILE A 418 9.10 21.79 -4.80
N SER A 419 10.22 22.24 -4.25
CA SER A 419 10.94 21.55 -3.18
C SER A 419 10.63 22.17 -1.81
N GLY A 420 10.98 21.46 -0.73
CA GLY A 420 10.78 21.91 0.67
C GLY A 420 11.51 23.19 1.08
N LYS A 421 12.16 23.91 0.14
CA LYS A 421 12.79 25.22 0.32
C LYS A 421 11.99 26.38 -0.29
N THR A 422 10.80 26.12 -0.85
CA THR A 422 9.99 27.15 -1.51
C THR A 422 9.49 28.20 -0.51
N PRO A 423 9.77 29.51 -0.70
CA PRO A 423 9.36 30.54 0.23
C PRO A 423 7.83 30.61 0.40
N GLN A 424 7.37 30.78 1.64
CA GLN A 424 5.95 30.75 2.02
C GLN A 424 5.10 31.79 1.27
N GLY A 425 5.69 32.91 0.85
CA GLY A 425 5.04 33.93 0.02
C GLY A 425 4.69 33.45 -1.39
N VAL A 426 5.53 32.61 -1.99
CA VAL A 426 5.27 31.99 -3.31
C VAL A 426 4.18 30.94 -3.18
N LEU A 427 4.18 30.17 -2.09
CA LEU A 427 3.12 29.20 -1.80
C LEU A 427 1.75 29.88 -1.62
N ASN A 428 1.72 31.02 -0.91
CA ASN A 428 0.50 31.78 -0.70
C ASN A 428 -0.02 32.46 -1.97
N ASP A 429 0.86 32.95 -2.86
CA ASP A 429 0.46 33.48 -4.17
C ASP A 429 -0.14 32.36 -5.03
N ILE A 430 0.48 31.18 -5.06
CA ILE A 430 -0.05 29.98 -5.76
C ILE A 430 -1.44 29.60 -5.23
N ILE A 431 -1.61 29.52 -3.90
CA ILE A 431 -2.90 29.16 -3.27
C ILE A 431 -3.97 30.23 -3.52
N SER A 432 -3.59 31.52 -3.59
CA SER A 432 -4.53 32.63 -3.77
C SER A 432 -5.19 32.68 -5.15
N ARG A 433 -4.56 32.05 -6.16
CA ARG A 433 -5.01 32.03 -7.55
C ARG A 433 -5.82 30.79 -7.92
N TYR A 434 -5.95 29.82 -7.02
CA TYR A 434 -6.96 28.78 -7.14
C TYR A 434 -8.36 29.39 -7.03
N PRO A 435 -9.34 28.93 -7.83
CA PRO A 435 -10.71 29.43 -7.72
C PRO A 435 -11.24 29.15 -6.31
N LYS A 436 -11.47 30.22 -5.54
CA LYS A 436 -12.08 30.11 -4.21
C LYS A 436 -13.48 29.57 -4.38
N THR A 437 -13.79 28.45 -3.70
CA THR A 437 -15.15 27.93 -3.58
C THR A 437 -16.07 29.05 -3.13
N SER A 438 -17.04 29.42 -3.95
CA SER A 438 -18.00 30.48 -3.67
C SER A 438 -18.92 30.07 -2.52
N SER A 439 -18.51 30.31 -1.28
CA SER A 439 -19.42 30.36 -0.14
C SER A 439 -20.16 31.71 -0.17
N LYS A 440 -21.32 31.74 -0.80
CA LYS A 440 -22.37 32.72 -0.48
C LYS A 440 -23.62 31.95 -0.09
N ILE A 441 -23.68 31.64 1.21
CA ILE A 441 -24.94 31.53 1.94
C ILE A 441 -25.40 32.97 2.16
N ASN A 442 -26.61 33.31 1.73
CA ASN A 442 -27.48 34.36 2.26
C ASN A 442 -28.89 34.07 1.67
N GLY A 443 -29.96 33.92 2.44
CA GLY A 443 -30.15 34.28 3.86
C GLY A 443 -30.98 33.29 4.65
#